data_AF-A0A549YHF5-F1
#
_entry.id   AF-A0A549YHF5-F1
#
_cell.length_a   1.000
_cell.length_b   1.000
_cell.length_c   1.000
_cell.angle_alpha   90.00
_cell.angle_beta   90.00
_cell.angle_gamma   90.00
#
_symmetry.space_group_name_H-M   'P 1'
#
loop_
_entity.id
_entity.type
_entity.pdbx_description
1 polymer ?
#
loop_
_entity_poly.entity_id
_entity_poly.type
_entity_poly.pdbx_seq_one_letter_code
_entity_poly.pdbx_strand_id
1 'polypeptide(L)'
;MSEEKLSDLVSPEAVINFETGAIKAGTLDSIIKLLPFEMGFCDADDIFRWYSNNPNRVHGRRKEAIGRPVLELHPHVEHYVDKLLKDFHSGARDEWEFWFPKRSGEAGQIYQKFMAVRDENGKYLGCMDVTVNIDLFKGKEGKNTPDTIEEFTAVIPE
;
A
#
# COMPACT_ATOMS: atom_id res chain seq x y z
N MET A 1 -29.22 5.41 5.12
CA MET A 1 -28.30 6.33 5.81
C MET A 1 -27.14 6.51 4.86
N SER A 2 -26.84 7.73 4.43
CA SER A 2 -25.71 7.98 3.53
C SER A 2 -24.43 7.51 4.21
N GLU A 3 -23.67 6.61 3.59
CA GLU A 3 -22.30 6.34 3.99
C GLU A 3 -21.53 7.64 3.80
N GLU A 4 -21.35 8.42 4.87
CA GLU A 4 -20.41 9.52 4.86
C GLU A 4 -19.04 8.93 4.55
N LYS A 5 -18.39 9.44 3.49
CA LYS A 5 -17.05 8.99 3.16
C LYS A 5 -16.17 9.35 4.35
N LEU A 6 -15.34 8.43 4.82
CA LEU A 6 -14.39 8.70 5.92
C LEU A 6 -13.53 9.96 5.66
N SER A 7 -13.29 10.28 4.38
CA SER A 7 -12.61 11.52 3.95
C SER A 7 -13.32 12.82 4.37
N ASP A 8 -14.63 12.76 4.58
CA ASP A 8 -15.46 13.89 4.96
C ASP A 8 -15.50 14.05 6.50
N LEU A 9 -15.07 13.01 7.23
CA LEU A 9 -15.08 12.95 8.70
C LEU A 9 -13.77 13.42 9.34
N VAL A 10 -12.64 13.29 8.65
CA VAL A 10 -11.31 13.62 9.20
C VAL A 10 -10.68 14.76 8.41
N SER A 11 -10.60 15.93 9.05
CA SER A 11 -9.87 17.08 8.50
C SER A 11 -8.40 16.73 8.26
N PRO A 12 -7.77 17.17 7.16
CA PRO A 12 -6.32 17.07 6.98
C PRO A 12 -5.49 17.69 8.12
N GLU A 13 -6.08 18.62 8.88
CA GLU A 13 -5.47 19.25 10.06
C GLU A 13 -5.59 18.43 11.35
N ALA A 14 -6.35 17.32 11.34
CA ALA A 14 -6.45 16.43 12.48
C ALA A 14 -5.09 15.84 12.84
N VAL A 15 -4.78 15.82 14.13
CA VAL A 15 -3.54 15.22 14.65
C VAL A 15 -3.82 13.76 14.98
N ILE A 16 -3.07 12.86 14.32
CA ILE A 16 -3.08 11.43 14.60
C ILE A 16 -1.97 11.16 15.61
N ASN A 17 -2.35 10.59 16.76
CA ASN A 17 -1.43 10.14 17.80
C ASN A 17 -1.09 8.68 17.57
N PHE A 18 0.20 8.39 17.51
CA PHE A 18 0.80 7.07 17.45
C PHE A 18 1.57 6.82 18.74
N GLU A 19 1.91 5.55 19.01
CA GLU A 19 2.79 5.19 20.14
C GLU A 19 4.16 5.88 20.08
N THR A 20 4.63 6.20 18.86
CA THR A 20 5.96 6.76 18.60
C THR A 20 5.96 8.27 18.33
N GLY A 21 4.81 8.94 18.45
CA GLY A 21 4.71 10.39 18.22
C GLY A 21 3.35 10.82 17.67
N ALA A 22 3.30 12.01 17.07
CA ALA A 22 2.07 12.54 16.48
C ALA A 22 2.36 13.29 15.18
N ILE A 23 1.39 13.27 14.26
CA ILE A 23 1.51 13.88 12.93
C ILE A 23 0.14 14.30 12.41
N LYS A 24 0.08 15.37 11.62
CA LYS A 24 -1.18 15.75 10.94
C LYS A 24 -1.57 14.72 9.88
N ALA A 25 -2.86 14.44 9.75
CA ALA A 25 -3.39 13.49 8.78
C ALA A 25 -2.98 13.84 7.34
N GLY A 26 -3.04 15.12 6.95
CA GLY A 26 -2.61 15.56 5.61
C GLY A 26 -1.11 15.40 5.36
N THR A 27 -0.28 15.53 6.41
CA THR A 27 1.16 15.29 6.31
C THR A 27 1.45 13.80 6.16
N LEU A 28 0.76 12.93 6.92
CA LEU A 28 0.87 11.48 6.76
C LEU A 28 0.48 11.03 5.35
N ASP A 29 -0.64 11.51 4.81
CA ASP A 29 -1.08 11.23 3.44
C ASP A 29 -0.02 11.67 2.40
N SER A 30 0.63 12.80 2.64
CA SER A 30 1.72 13.29 1.78
C SER A 30 2.96 12.41 1.84
N ILE A 31 3.38 11.97 3.04
CA ILE A 31 4.53 11.05 3.21
C ILE A 31 4.26 9.73 2.48
N ILE A 32 3.08 9.15 2.65
CA ILE A 32 2.72 7.87 2.03
C ILE A 32 2.78 7.94 0.50
N LYS A 33 2.35 9.06 -0.11
CA LYS A 33 2.44 9.26 -1.57
C LYS A 33 3.87 9.28 -2.13
N LEU A 34 4.85 9.59 -1.29
CA LEU A 34 6.27 9.64 -1.66
C LEU A 34 6.95 8.28 -1.59
N LEU A 35 6.34 7.29 -0.93
CA LEU A 35 6.94 5.97 -0.79
C LEU A 35 7.13 5.30 -2.17
N PRO A 36 8.23 4.54 -2.35
CA PRO A 36 8.56 3.89 -3.63
C PRO A 36 7.69 2.65 -3.92
N PHE A 37 6.55 2.52 -3.27
CA PHE A 37 5.61 1.43 -3.39
C PHE A 37 4.17 1.92 -3.22
N GLU A 38 3.24 1.18 -3.81
CA GLU A 38 1.80 1.40 -3.61
C GLU A 38 1.30 0.61 -2.41
N MET A 39 0.27 1.14 -1.76
CA MET A 39 -0.45 0.52 -0.68
C MET A 39 -1.94 0.57 -0.98
N GLY A 40 -2.67 -0.46 -0.56
CA GLY A 40 -4.12 -0.49 -0.55
C GLY A 40 -4.64 -1.13 0.73
N PHE A 41 -5.86 -0.76 1.14
CA PHE A 41 -6.48 -1.28 2.35
C PHE A 41 -7.98 -1.50 2.15
N CYS A 42 -8.45 -2.68 2.55
CA CYS A 42 -9.85 -2.94 2.82
C CYS A 42 -10.05 -3.27 4.30
N ASP A 43 -11.20 -2.91 4.84
CA ASP A 43 -11.52 -3.17 6.25
C ASP A 43 -11.92 -4.62 6.51
N ALA A 44 -12.29 -4.91 7.76
CA ALA A 44 -12.72 -6.24 8.19
C ALA A 44 -14.04 -6.71 7.55
N ASP A 45 -14.79 -5.84 6.85
CA ASP A 45 -15.99 -6.22 6.10
C ASP A 45 -15.67 -6.38 4.59
N ASP A 46 -14.38 -6.45 4.25
CA ASP A 46 -13.84 -6.54 2.88
C ASP A 46 -14.28 -5.38 1.98
N ILE A 47 -14.53 -4.21 2.57
CA ILE A 47 -14.85 -2.97 1.84
C ILE A 47 -13.56 -2.22 1.56
N PHE A 48 -13.31 -1.86 0.31
CA PHE A 48 -12.12 -1.11 -0.07
C PHE A 48 -12.18 0.33 0.46
N ARG A 49 -11.28 0.69 1.37
CA ARG A 49 -11.35 1.98 2.10
C ARG A 49 -10.33 2.99 1.65
N TRP A 50 -9.14 2.55 1.24
CA TRP A 50 -8.03 3.47 1.03
C TRP A 50 -6.96 2.88 0.10
N TYR A 51 -6.24 3.78 -0.58
CA TYR A 51 -5.00 3.45 -1.29
C TYR A 51 -4.06 4.66 -1.29
N SER A 52 -2.76 4.39 -1.37
CA SER A 52 -1.76 5.44 -1.55
C SER A 52 -1.85 6.00 -2.98
N ASN A 53 -2.11 7.30 -3.10
CA ASN A 53 -2.28 7.95 -4.40
C ASN A 53 -0.92 8.36 -5.01
N ASN A 54 -0.03 7.38 -5.20
CA ASN A 54 1.29 7.62 -5.79
C ASN A 54 1.13 8.05 -7.27
N PRO A 55 1.87 9.08 -7.74
CA PRO A 55 1.75 9.57 -9.11
C PRO A 55 2.16 8.54 -10.18
N ASN A 56 3.14 7.68 -9.87
CA ASN A 56 3.73 6.71 -10.80
C ASN A 56 3.33 5.26 -10.50
N ARG A 57 2.09 5.04 -10.06
CA ARG A 57 1.59 3.71 -9.71
C ARG A 57 1.45 2.77 -10.91
N VAL A 58 1.82 1.51 -10.70
CA VAL A 58 1.76 0.35 -11.59
C VAL A 58 0.32 -0.01 -11.94
N HIS A 59 -0.55 -0.09 -10.93
CA HIS A 59 -1.97 -0.38 -11.14
C HIS A 59 -2.73 0.92 -11.38
N GLY A 60 -3.83 0.94 -12.12
CA GLY A 60 -4.75 2.09 -12.17
C GLY A 60 -5.81 1.99 -11.07
N ARG A 61 -6.20 3.09 -10.43
CA ARG A 61 -7.23 3.14 -9.37
C ARG A 61 -8.20 4.22 -9.78
N ARG A 62 -9.45 3.96 -9.45
CA ARG A 62 -10.60 4.81 -9.69
C ARG A 62 -11.15 5.20 -8.33
N LYS A 63 -11.44 6.48 -8.11
CA LYS A 63 -11.98 6.95 -6.82
C LYS A 63 -13.31 6.27 -6.49
N GLU A 64 -14.02 5.85 -7.52
CA GLU A 64 -15.27 5.09 -7.49
C GLU A 64 -15.11 3.67 -6.91
N ALA A 65 -13.88 3.19 -6.73
CA ALA A 65 -13.62 1.90 -6.07
C ALA A 65 -13.74 1.98 -4.54
N ILE A 66 -13.58 3.18 -3.95
CA ILE A 66 -13.69 3.37 -2.50
C ILE A 66 -15.13 3.14 -2.06
N GLY A 67 -15.32 2.37 -0.99
CA GLY A 67 -16.62 2.01 -0.43
C GLY A 67 -17.28 0.79 -1.09
N ARG A 68 -16.58 0.11 -2.01
CA ARG A 68 -17.11 -1.09 -2.68
C ARG A 68 -16.50 -2.37 -2.11
N PRO A 69 -17.25 -3.50 -2.11
CA PRO A 69 -16.70 -4.80 -1.77
C PRO A 69 -15.53 -5.17 -2.69
N VAL A 70 -14.43 -5.65 -2.11
CA VAL A 70 -13.20 -5.96 -2.86
C VAL A 70 -13.42 -7.00 -3.95
N LEU A 71 -14.31 -7.99 -3.73
CA LEU A 71 -14.65 -9.02 -4.71
C LEU A 71 -15.24 -8.42 -6.00
N GLU A 72 -16.11 -7.41 -5.89
CA GLU A 72 -16.71 -6.75 -7.06
C GLU A 72 -15.69 -5.99 -7.91
N LEU A 73 -14.57 -5.58 -7.32
CA LEU A 73 -13.51 -4.85 -8.01
C LEU A 73 -12.62 -5.78 -8.86
N HIS A 74 -12.72 -7.11 -8.67
CA HIS A 74 -11.84 -8.09 -9.28
C HIS A 74 -12.59 -9.30 -9.90
N PRO A 75 -13.55 -9.08 -10.82
CA PRO A 75 -14.44 -10.12 -11.33
C PRO A 75 -13.75 -11.25 -12.12
N HIS A 76 -12.52 -11.04 -12.60
CA HIS A 76 -11.79 -12.06 -13.37
C HIS A 76 -10.93 -12.99 -12.49
N VAL A 77 -10.75 -12.65 -11.21
CA VAL A 77 -9.87 -13.36 -10.28
C VAL A 77 -10.53 -13.56 -8.91
N GLU A 78 -11.86 -13.44 -8.86
CA GLU A 78 -12.67 -13.44 -7.64
C GLU A 78 -12.41 -14.65 -6.73
N HIS A 79 -12.20 -15.85 -7.29
CA HIS A 79 -11.91 -17.05 -6.50
C HIS A 79 -10.58 -16.96 -5.73
N TYR A 80 -9.56 -16.31 -6.32
CA TYR A 80 -8.27 -16.11 -5.64
C TYR A 80 -8.39 -15.08 -4.53
N VAL A 81 -9.12 -13.98 -4.80
CA VAL A 81 -9.37 -12.91 -3.83
C VAL A 81 -10.20 -13.44 -2.65
N ASP A 82 -11.26 -14.19 -2.92
CA ASP A 82 -12.11 -14.80 -1.90
C ASP A 82 -11.32 -15.76 -1.00
N LYS A 83 -10.48 -16.62 -1.60
CA LYS A 83 -9.61 -17.52 -0.82
C LYS A 83 -8.65 -16.75 0.07
N LEU A 84 -8.00 -15.71 -0.47
CA LEU A 84 -7.03 -14.89 0.25
C LEU A 84 -7.69 -14.20 1.44
N LEU A 85 -8.84 -13.55 1.24
CA LEU A 85 -9.58 -12.88 2.32
C LEU A 85 -10.03 -13.90 3.38
N LYS A 86 -10.59 -15.05 2.99
CA LYS A 86 -10.99 -16.11 3.94
C LYS A 86 -9.84 -16.61 4.81
N ASP A 87 -8.63 -16.70 4.26
CA ASP A 87 -7.46 -17.10 5.05
C ASP A 87 -7.10 -16.06 6.11
N PHE A 88 -7.18 -14.78 5.77
CA PHE A 88 -6.92 -13.70 6.70
C PHE A 88 -7.98 -13.61 7.79
N HIS A 89 -9.26 -13.71 7.42
CA HIS A 89 -10.38 -13.76 8.37
C HIS A 89 -10.27 -14.92 9.36
N SER A 90 -9.96 -16.12 8.86
CA SER A 90 -9.87 -17.33 9.70
C SER A 90 -8.57 -17.43 10.51
N GLY A 91 -7.56 -16.62 10.19
CA GLY A 91 -6.22 -16.75 10.77
C GLY A 91 -5.43 -17.95 10.23
N ALA A 92 -5.89 -18.59 9.15
CA ALA A 92 -5.16 -19.68 8.51
C ALA A 92 -3.83 -19.19 7.88
N ARG A 93 -3.76 -17.89 7.55
CA ARG A 93 -2.58 -17.24 7.01
C ARG A 93 -2.60 -15.75 7.36
N ASP A 94 -1.42 -15.14 7.43
CA ASP A 94 -1.28 -13.69 7.61
C ASP A 94 -0.66 -12.98 6.40
N GLU A 95 -0.11 -13.71 5.43
CA GLU A 95 0.50 -13.13 4.23
C GLU A 95 0.33 -13.97 2.96
N TRP A 96 0.22 -13.29 1.83
CA TRP A 96 0.32 -13.86 0.49
C TRP A 96 1.25 -13.01 -0.35
N GLU A 97 2.13 -13.65 -1.12
CA GLU A 97 3.13 -12.95 -1.94
C GLU A 97 3.13 -13.46 -3.37
N PHE A 98 3.31 -12.54 -4.31
CA PHE A 98 3.34 -12.79 -5.74
C PHE A 98 4.40 -11.95 -6.42
N TRP A 99 5.01 -12.49 -7.47
CA TRP A 99 5.94 -11.76 -8.33
C TRP A 99 5.67 -12.13 -9.78
N PHE A 100 5.46 -11.11 -10.62
CA PHE A 100 5.14 -11.29 -12.03
C PHE A 100 5.80 -10.20 -12.89
N PRO A 101 6.07 -10.47 -14.18
CA PRO A 101 6.63 -9.47 -15.07
C PRO A 101 5.66 -8.28 -15.23
N LYS A 102 6.18 -7.12 -15.64
CA LYS A 102 5.33 -6.03 -16.14
C LYS A 102 4.51 -6.50 -17.36
N ARG A 103 3.51 -5.70 -17.75
CA ARG A 103 2.59 -6.01 -18.87
C ARG A 103 3.35 -6.53 -20.10
N SER A 104 2.69 -7.37 -20.90
CA SER A 104 3.28 -7.99 -22.08
C SER A 104 4.02 -6.96 -22.96
N GLY A 105 5.32 -7.17 -23.18
CA GLY A 105 6.19 -6.27 -23.96
C GLY A 105 7.01 -5.27 -23.13
N GLU A 106 6.76 -5.12 -21.83
CA GLU A 106 7.56 -4.28 -20.93
C GLU A 106 8.57 -5.13 -20.15
N ALA A 107 9.85 -4.72 -20.18
CA ALA A 107 10.85 -5.30 -19.30
C ALA A 107 10.63 -4.80 -17.87
N GLY A 108 10.54 -5.73 -16.92
CA GLY A 108 10.48 -5.38 -15.50
C GLY A 108 9.79 -6.42 -14.64
N GLN A 109 9.90 -6.24 -13.32
CA GLN A 109 9.36 -7.16 -12.33
C GLN A 109 8.52 -6.41 -11.29
N ILE A 110 7.31 -6.89 -11.06
CA ILE A 110 6.44 -6.44 -9.97
C ILE A 110 6.47 -7.47 -8.85
N TYR A 111 6.51 -6.98 -7.62
CA TYR A 111 6.24 -7.73 -6.41
C TYR A 111 4.96 -7.21 -5.78
N GLN A 112 4.11 -8.12 -5.32
CA GLN A 112 2.89 -7.80 -4.60
C GLN A 112 2.80 -8.65 -3.35
N LYS A 113 2.52 -8.02 -2.22
CA LYS A 113 2.30 -8.67 -0.93
C LYS A 113 0.98 -8.24 -0.34
N PHE A 114 0.18 -9.20 0.10
CA PHE A 114 -1.05 -8.98 0.88
C PHE A 114 -0.80 -9.43 2.30
N MET A 115 -1.31 -8.68 3.27
CA MET A 115 -1.11 -8.90 4.70
C MET A 115 -2.42 -8.74 5.46
N ALA A 116 -2.68 -9.65 6.38
CA ALA A 116 -3.74 -9.49 7.37
C ALA A 116 -3.33 -8.39 8.37
N VAL A 117 -4.14 -7.35 8.49
CA VAL A 117 -3.96 -6.30 9.49
C VAL A 117 -4.69 -6.74 10.75
N ARG A 118 -3.98 -6.78 11.88
CA ARG A 118 -4.54 -7.14 13.18
C ARG A 118 -4.15 -6.12 14.24
N ASP A 119 -4.99 -5.93 15.24
CA ASP A 119 -4.61 -5.15 16.43
C ASP A 119 -3.73 -5.96 17.39
N GLU A 120 -3.30 -5.32 18.48
CA GLU A 120 -2.45 -5.94 19.52
C GLU A 120 -3.09 -7.17 20.18
N ASN A 121 -4.42 -7.29 20.14
CA ASN A 121 -5.17 -8.43 20.68
C ASN A 121 -5.41 -9.53 19.63
N GLY A 122 -4.84 -9.39 18.43
CA GLY A 122 -5.01 -10.32 17.31
C GLY A 122 -6.34 -10.18 16.56
N LYS A 123 -7.15 -9.15 16.86
CA LYS A 123 -8.41 -8.91 16.15
C LYS A 123 -8.12 -8.49 14.72
N TYR A 124 -8.75 -9.16 13.76
CA TYR A 124 -8.67 -8.78 12.35
C TYR A 124 -9.29 -7.40 12.11
N LEU A 125 -8.50 -6.50 11.52
CA LEU A 125 -8.89 -5.14 11.16
C LEU A 125 -9.14 -4.97 9.66
N GLY A 126 -8.61 -5.88 8.84
CA GLY A 126 -8.74 -5.84 7.38
C GLY A 126 -7.51 -6.39 6.66
N CYS A 127 -7.46 -6.18 5.36
CA CYS A 127 -6.37 -6.62 4.51
C CYS A 127 -5.66 -5.41 3.90
N MET A 128 -4.33 -5.43 3.98
CA MET A 128 -3.47 -4.44 3.32
C MET A 128 -2.69 -5.10 2.19
N ASP A 129 -2.62 -4.43 1.03
CA ASP A 129 -1.74 -4.82 -0.07
C ASP A 129 -0.61 -3.81 -0.25
N VAL A 130 0.55 -4.30 -0.69
CA VAL A 130 1.69 -3.51 -1.14
C VAL A 130 2.09 -3.97 -2.53
N THR A 131 2.28 -3.03 -3.45
CA THR A 131 2.84 -3.30 -4.79
C THR A 131 4.15 -2.54 -4.96
N VAL A 132 5.20 -3.26 -5.34
CA VAL A 132 6.55 -2.73 -5.56
C VAL A 132 7.00 -3.00 -6.99
N ASN A 133 7.42 -1.96 -7.70
CA ASN A 133 8.22 -2.14 -8.91
C ASN A 133 9.66 -2.44 -8.50
N ILE A 134 10.08 -3.71 -8.56
CA ILE A 134 11.41 -4.13 -8.09
C ILE A 134 12.53 -3.55 -8.96
N ASP A 135 12.23 -3.11 -10.19
CA ASP A 135 13.23 -2.45 -11.04
C ASP A 135 13.83 -1.21 -10.37
N LEU A 136 13.13 -0.59 -9.42
CA LEU A 136 13.66 0.50 -8.60
C LEU A 136 14.96 0.12 -7.88
N PHE A 137 15.20 -1.17 -7.62
CA PHE A 137 16.38 -1.66 -6.92
C PHE A 137 17.44 -2.28 -7.85
N LYS A 138 17.14 -2.44 -9.15
CA LYS A 138 18.12 -2.99 -10.10
C LYS A 138 19.37 -2.11 -10.16
N GLY A 139 20.55 -2.74 -10.11
CA GLY A 139 21.84 -2.07 -10.12
C GLY A 139 22.20 -1.32 -8.83
N LYS A 140 21.35 -1.36 -7.79
CA LYS A 140 21.63 -0.77 -6.48
C LYS A 140 22.23 -1.82 -5.54
N GLU A 141 23.42 -2.31 -5.91
CA GLU A 141 24.15 -3.33 -5.15
C GLU A 141 25.33 -2.71 -4.39
N GLY A 142 25.74 -3.36 -3.29
CA GLY A 142 26.87 -2.89 -2.48
C GLY A 142 26.54 -1.61 -1.72
N LYS A 143 27.40 -0.60 -1.86
CA LYS A 143 27.35 0.65 -1.09
C LYS A 143 27.15 1.83 -2.04
N ASN A 144 26.12 2.64 -1.77
CA ASN A 144 25.93 3.94 -2.38
C ASN A 144 25.77 5.00 -1.29
N THR A 145 26.85 5.22 -0.54
CA THR A 145 26.90 6.24 0.51
C THR A 145 28.28 6.90 0.46
N PRO A 146 28.37 8.23 0.59
CA PRO A 146 29.65 8.88 0.81
C PRO A 146 30.19 8.51 2.21
N ASP A 147 31.51 8.41 2.32
CA ASP A 147 32.23 8.17 3.58
C ASP A 147 32.63 9.46 4.29
N THR A 148 32.70 10.56 3.55
CA THR A 148 33.11 11.87 4.06
C THR A 148 32.11 12.96 3.69
N ILE A 149 32.20 14.09 4.40
CA ILE A 149 31.36 15.27 4.09
C ILE A 149 31.77 15.90 2.76
N GLU A 150 33.05 15.83 2.41
CA GLU A 150 33.58 16.25 1.12
C GLU A 150 32.96 15.43 -0.01
N GLU A 151 32.95 14.10 0.13
CA GLU A 151 32.29 13.21 -0.83
C GLU A 151 30.80 13.49 -0.94
N PHE A 152 30.09 13.69 0.17
CA PHE A 152 28.66 14.01 0.17
C PHE A 152 28.38 15.32 -0.58
N THR A 153 29.20 16.34 -0.34
CA THR A 153 29.03 17.67 -0.96
C THR A 153 29.40 17.66 -2.45
N ALA A 154 30.25 16.73 -2.87
CA ALA A 154 30.63 16.56 -4.27
C ALA A 154 29.57 15.82 -5.10
N VAL A 155 28.55 15.20 -4.47
CA VAL A 155 27.43 14.58 -5.19
C VAL A 155 26.62 15.66 -5.88
N ILE A 156 26.66 15.66 -7.22
CA ILE A 156 25.82 16.55 -8.03
C ILE A 156 24.45 15.89 -8.17
N PRO A 157 23.34 16.56 -7.79
CA PRO A 157 22.00 16.04 -8.02
C PRO A 157 21.75 15.82 -9.51
N GLU A 158 21.14 14.68 -9.86
CA GLU A 158 20.61 14.41 -11.21
C GLU A 158 19.38 15.27 -11.55
#